data_AF-A0A967VTE0-F1
#
_entry.id   AF-A0A967VTE0-F1
#
_cell.length_a   1.000
_cell.length_b   1.000
_cell.length_c   1.000
_cell.angle_alpha   90.00
_cell.angle_beta   90.00
_cell.angle_gamma   90.00
#
_symmetry.space_group_name_H-M   'P 1'
#
loop_
_entity.id
_entity.type
_entity.pdbx_description
1 polymer ?
#
loop_
_entity_poly.entity_id
_entity_poly.type
_entity_poly.pdbx_seq_one_letter_code
_entity_poly.pdbx_strand_id
1 'polypeptide(L)'
;MKRKFGKLEFDVTTLALGGQASIQWTPKDVDPIEIILKAFKLGINYFDTSNLYDDSQLNFNKAFKRLNLIPGEEKYDKKLRESIWLTSKTAMRWGKPGWPIKQNVRNISNGKNVQCAVDDVKRSLTQIFGDGKGSYPDGAYLDMVLCHTVQSTEEVDVLYEGLETPLDPNNNFGALVALRDLRDGTNHTGMNPKNEKLIKHIGFSGHTNPPAMMDMIQRDEYGILDGMLIAINANDKTKMNMQHNVIPVAEAKGLGIIGMKVFADAAMFGKEPRYSRTPADVFRKVGTPELSSKVLIEYALTTPGVHTVIIGIGHIDEDPGKCQLVQNYIAAQIEPDGLSVEERKMIEEHTGSLRPDSNYFMTFDKVGLSGPRDAKLVENKVTWHSAIAGDDPISHYEVYVNGELIGKVEHQPQKMKSKPFLYEMGNKNGEIVIKAIDKAGNR
;
A
#
# COMPACT_ATOMS: atom_id res chain seq x y z
N MET A 1 -19.78 2.86 -7.17
CA MET A 1 -19.58 3.91 -6.16
C MET A 1 -18.13 4.39 -6.23
N LYS A 2 -17.87 5.60 -5.76
CA LYS A 2 -16.54 6.16 -5.62
C LYS A 2 -16.37 6.73 -4.21
N ARG A 3 -15.14 6.79 -3.73
CA ARG A 3 -14.77 7.39 -2.44
C ARG A 3 -13.70 8.46 -2.69
N LYS A 4 -13.71 9.52 -1.88
CA LYS A 4 -12.60 10.50 -1.89
C LYS A 4 -11.30 9.77 -1.57
N PHE A 5 -10.26 9.98 -2.36
CA PHE A 5 -9.01 9.24 -2.21
C PHE A 5 -8.05 9.93 -1.25
N GLY A 6 -8.27 9.78 0.07
CA GLY A 6 -7.50 10.48 1.09
C GLY A 6 -7.57 12.01 0.94
N LYS A 7 -6.41 12.68 1.01
CA LYS A 7 -6.28 14.14 0.77
C LYS A 7 -6.20 14.51 -0.71
N LEU A 8 -6.25 13.53 -1.61
CA LEU A 8 -6.06 13.74 -3.04
C LEU A 8 -7.36 14.23 -3.67
N GLU A 9 -7.24 15.11 -4.66
CA GLU A 9 -8.35 15.67 -5.43
C GLU A 9 -8.82 14.65 -6.49
N PHE A 10 -9.18 13.44 -6.05
CA PHE A 10 -9.63 12.35 -6.90
C PHE A 10 -10.63 11.45 -6.18
N ASP A 11 -11.72 11.12 -6.87
CA ASP A 11 -12.69 10.12 -6.40
C ASP A 11 -12.39 8.77 -7.04
N VAL A 12 -11.96 7.82 -6.21
CA VAL A 12 -11.54 6.48 -6.65
C VAL A 12 -12.70 5.49 -6.56
N THR A 13 -12.84 4.61 -7.56
CA THR A 13 -13.77 3.48 -7.46
C THR A 13 -13.35 2.54 -6.35
N THR A 14 -14.31 1.97 -5.64
CA THR A 14 -14.05 1.03 -4.53
C THR A 14 -13.38 -0.28 -4.99
N LEU A 15 -13.49 -0.62 -6.26
CA LEU A 15 -12.68 -1.66 -6.90
C LEU A 15 -11.59 -1.02 -7.77
N ALA A 16 -10.38 -1.54 -7.66
CA ALA A 16 -9.23 -1.24 -8.52
C ALA A 16 -8.78 -2.52 -9.26
N LEU A 17 -8.30 -2.37 -10.50
CA LEU A 17 -7.77 -3.50 -11.28
C LEU A 17 -6.29 -3.73 -10.94
N GLY A 18 -5.97 -4.93 -10.47
CA GLY A 18 -4.59 -5.36 -10.18
C GLY A 18 -3.90 -5.98 -11.38
N GLY A 19 -2.69 -5.54 -11.68
CA GLY A 19 -1.87 -6.02 -12.81
C GLY A 19 -1.21 -7.39 -12.60
N GLN A 20 -1.49 -8.09 -11.49
CA GLN A 20 -1.10 -9.49 -11.29
C GLN A 20 -2.19 -10.45 -11.83
N ALA A 21 -2.27 -11.68 -11.30
CA ALA A 21 -3.13 -12.76 -11.80
C ALA A 21 -2.92 -12.97 -13.31
N SER A 22 -3.97 -13.06 -14.14
CA SER A 22 -3.81 -13.33 -15.58
C SER A 22 -3.16 -12.19 -16.36
N ILE A 23 -3.07 -10.96 -15.81
CA ILE A 23 -2.37 -9.85 -16.48
C ILE A 23 -0.84 -10.02 -16.41
N GLN A 24 -0.33 -10.63 -15.34
CA GLN A 24 1.09 -11.01 -15.20
C GLN A 24 1.34 -12.45 -15.67
N TRP A 25 0.56 -13.40 -15.13
CA TRP A 25 0.70 -14.83 -15.33
C TRP A 25 -0.36 -15.34 -16.31
N THR A 26 -0.29 -14.93 -17.57
CA THR A 26 -1.35 -15.17 -18.56
C THR A 26 -1.51 -16.65 -18.95
N PRO A 27 -2.63 -17.31 -18.62
CA PRO A 27 -2.95 -18.63 -19.18
C PRO A 27 -3.17 -18.56 -20.69
N LYS A 28 -2.88 -19.64 -21.42
CA LYS A 28 -2.94 -19.69 -22.89
C LYS A 28 -4.32 -19.33 -23.47
N ASP A 29 -5.39 -19.58 -22.71
CA ASP A 29 -6.78 -19.36 -23.09
C ASP A 29 -7.36 -18.03 -22.58
N VAL A 30 -6.52 -17.15 -22.03
CA VAL A 30 -6.93 -15.84 -21.50
C VAL A 30 -6.27 -14.72 -22.28
N ASP A 31 -7.06 -13.72 -22.67
CA ASP A 31 -6.55 -12.44 -23.16
C ASP A 31 -6.51 -11.40 -22.01
N PRO A 32 -5.33 -10.99 -21.53
CA PRO A 32 -5.22 -10.00 -20.47
C PRO A 32 -5.66 -8.60 -20.91
N ILE A 33 -5.66 -8.31 -22.21
CA ILE A 33 -6.11 -7.02 -22.76
C ILE A 33 -7.62 -6.88 -22.55
N GLU A 34 -8.39 -7.93 -22.81
CA GLU A 34 -9.85 -7.93 -22.63
C GLU A 34 -10.25 -7.75 -21.16
N ILE A 35 -9.44 -8.22 -20.20
CA ILE A 35 -9.64 -7.94 -18.77
C ILE A 35 -9.54 -6.44 -18.51
N ILE A 36 -8.51 -5.78 -19.04
CA ILE A 36 -8.29 -4.34 -18.87
C ILE A 36 -9.44 -3.55 -19.53
N LEU A 37 -9.79 -3.87 -20.77
CA LEU A 37 -10.88 -3.20 -21.49
C LEU A 37 -12.23 -3.37 -20.79
N LYS A 38 -12.51 -4.55 -20.25
CA LYS A 38 -13.74 -4.79 -19.47
C LYS A 38 -13.76 -3.96 -18.18
N ALA A 39 -12.61 -3.75 -17.52
CA ALA A 39 -12.53 -2.87 -16.36
C ALA A 39 -12.88 -1.41 -16.70
N PHE A 40 -12.35 -0.88 -17.81
CA PHE A 40 -12.73 0.44 -18.33
C PHE A 40 -14.23 0.52 -18.65
N LYS A 41 -14.80 -0.52 -19.29
CA LYS A 41 -16.24 -0.58 -19.60
C LYS A 41 -17.12 -0.56 -18.35
N LEU A 42 -16.65 -1.12 -17.23
CA LEU A 42 -17.34 -1.07 -15.93
C LEU A 42 -17.16 0.27 -15.20
N GLY A 43 -16.33 1.18 -15.72
CA GLY A 43 -16.05 2.48 -15.11
C GLY A 43 -15.07 2.42 -13.94
N ILE A 44 -14.30 1.32 -13.80
CA ILE A 44 -13.19 1.26 -12.84
C ILE A 44 -12.15 2.30 -13.23
N ASN A 45 -11.72 3.11 -12.26
CA ASN A 45 -10.83 4.25 -12.53
C ASN A 45 -9.50 4.17 -11.78
N TYR A 46 -9.14 3.05 -11.19
CA TYR A 46 -7.81 2.81 -10.62
C TYR A 46 -7.20 1.54 -11.20
N PHE A 47 -5.98 1.67 -11.71
CA PHE A 47 -5.22 0.61 -12.38
C PHE A 47 -3.83 0.50 -11.77
N ASP A 48 -3.47 -0.70 -11.38
CA ASP A 48 -2.23 -1.00 -10.66
C ASP A 48 -1.33 -1.93 -11.46
N THR A 49 -0.05 -1.61 -11.55
CA THR A 49 0.98 -2.49 -12.11
C THR A 49 2.31 -2.29 -11.38
N SER A 50 3.39 -2.91 -11.84
CA SER A 50 4.72 -2.84 -11.21
C SER A 50 5.80 -3.27 -12.19
N ASN A 51 7.02 -2.75 -12.00
CA ASN A 51 8.22 -3.25 -12.70
C ASN A 51 8.55 -4.71 -12.35
N LEU A 52 7.96 -5.28 -11.30
CA LEU A 52 8.11 -6.69 -10.91
C LEU A 52 7.02 -7.61 -11.46
N TYR A 53 6.06 -7.10 -12.24
CA TYR A 53 4.92 -7.88 -12.74
C TYR A 53 5.10 -8.34 -14.18
N ASP A 54 6.33 -8.71 -14.56
CA ASP A 54 6.68 -9.23 -15.89
C ASP A 54 6.02 -8.41 -17.02
N ASP A 55 5.22 -9.06 -17.87
CA ASP A 55 4.59 -8.46 -19.05
C ASP A 55 3.36 -7.59 -18.74
N SER A 56 2.99 -7.42 -17.47
CA SER A 56 1.80 -6.66 -17.06
C SER A 56 1.75 -5.27 -17.69
N GLN A 57 2.84 -4.51 -17.63
CA GLN A 57 2.94 -3.16 -18.18
C GLN A 57 2.81 -3.14 -19.72
N LEU A 58 3.32 -4.17 -20.40
CA LEU A 58 3.19 -4.33 -21.84
C LEU A 58 1.76 -4.68 -22.25
N ASN A 59 1.03 -5.43 -21.42
CA ASN A 59 -0.40 -5.69 -21.62
C ASN A 59 -1.23 -4.41 -21.45
N PHE A 60 -0.87 -3.54 -20.49
CA PHE A 60 -1.45 -2.20 -20.39
C PHE A 60 -1.21 -1.36 -21.65
N ASN A 61 -0.01 -1.38 -22.25
CA ASN A 61 0.24 -0.66 -23.51
C ASN A 61 -0.69 -1.09 -24.65
N LYS A 62 -0.88 -2.41 -24.83
CA LYS A 62 -1.78 -2.93 -25.86
C LYS A 62 -3.23 -2.50 -25.61
N ALA A 63 -3.69 -2.49 -24.36
CA ALA A 63 -5.00 -1.98 -24.00
C ALA A 63 -5.12 -0.47 -24.21
N PHE A 64 -4.08 0.30 -23.82
CA PHE A 64 -4.05 1.76 -23.93
C PHE A 64 -4.08 2.23 -25.38
N LYS A 65 -3.44 1.51 -26.32
CA LYS A 65 -3.58 1.77 -27.77
C LYS A 65 -5.03 1.64 -28.23
N ARG A 66 -5.74 0.60 -27.78
CA ARG A 66 -7.16 0.38 -28.13
C ARG A 66 -8.10 1.41 -27.50
N LEU A 67 -7.71 1.97 -26.36
CA LEU A 67 -8.45 3.03 -25.65
C LEU A 67 -7.99 4.45 -26.03
N ASN A 68 -7.00 4.57 -26.92
CA ASN A 68 -6.33 5.81 -27.30
C ASN A 68 -5.78 6.61 -26.09
N LEU A 69 -5.08 5.95 -25.17
CA LEU A 69 -4.55 6.58 -23.94
C LEU A 69 -3.06 6.95 -24.02
N ILE A 70 -2.44 6.81 -25.19
CA ILE A 70 -1.04 7.17 -25.41
C ILE A 70 -0.94 8.63 -25.87
N PRO A 71 -0.30 9.52 -25.09
CA PRO A 71 -0.10 10.91 -25.49
C PRO A 71 0.63 11.03 -26.82
N GLY A 72 0.24 12.02 -27.63
CA GLY A 72 0.86 12.29 -28.94
C GLY A 72 0.33 11.45 -30.10
N GLU A 73 -0.46 10.40 -29.86
CA GLU A 73 -1.18 9.70 -30.92
C GLU A 73 -2.38 10.51 -31.44
N GLU A 74 -2.72 10.38 -32.72
CA GLU A 74 -3.77 11.16 -33.40
C GLU A 74 -5.12 11.12 -32.69
N LYS A 75 -5.47 9.96 -32.11
CA LYS A 75 -6.75 9.72 -31.43
C LYS A 75 -6.69 9.88 -29.92
N TYR A 76 -5.61 10.42 -29.37
CA TYR A 76 -5.37 10.48 -27.92
C TYR A 76 -6.56 11.10 -27.16
N ASP A 77 -7.20 10.27 -26.32
CA ASP A 77 -8.28 10.68 -25.42
C ASP A 77 -7.70 11.15 -24.09
N LYS A 78 -7.29 12.42 -24.09
CA LYS A 78 -6.76 13.10 -22.90
C LYS A 78 -7.75 13.06 -21.73
N LYS A 79 -9.04 13.25 -22.00
CA LYS A 79 -10.08 13.30 -20.96
C LYS A 79 -10.22 11.95 -20.28
N LEU A 80 -10.22 10.85 -21.04
CA LEU A 80 -10.25 9.50 -20.48
C LEU A 80 -8.97 9.21 -19.70
N ARG A 81 -7.78 9.56 -20.22
CA ARG A 81 -6.51 9.37 -19.49
C ARG A 81 -6.50 10.12 -18.16
N GLU A 82 -6.98 11.36 -18.11
CA GLU A 82 -7.07 12.15 -16.88
C GLU A 82 -8.15 11.66 -15.92
N SER A 83 -9.14 10.89 -16.39
CA SER A 83 -10.21 10.34 -15.54
C SER A 83 -9.83 9.08 -14.76
N ILE A 84 -8.65 8.49 -15.05
CA ILE A 84 -8.15 7.28 -14.41
C ILE A 84 -6.87 7.54 -13.62
N TRP A 85 -6.66 6.71 -12.60
CA TRP A 85 -5.47 6.68 -11.77
C TRP A 85 -4.60 5.49 -12.14
N LEU A 86 -3.40 5.73 -12.66
CA LEU A 86 -2.44 4.69 -13.01
C LEU A 86 -1.26 4.67 -12.02
N THR A 87 -1.09 3.55 -11.33
CA THR A 87 -0.02 3.35 -10.35
C THR A 87 0.98 2.31 -10.83
N SER A 88 2.27 2.67 -10.78
CA SER A 88 3.39 1.72 -10.90
C SER A 88 4.21 1.71 -9.61
N LYS A 89 5.26 0.89 -9.59
CA LYS A 89 6.07 0.65 -8.40
C LYS A 89 7.53 0.52 -8.75
N THR A 90 8.39 0.94 -7.82
CA THR A 90 9.83 0.69 -7.84
C THR A 90 10.20 -0.16 -6.65
N ALA A 91 10.99 -1.22 -6.87
CA ALA A 91 11.61 -1.97 -5.79
C ALA A 91 13.07 -1.57 -5.53
N MET A 92 13.47 -0.42 -6.06
CA MET A 92 14.74 0.24 -5.77
C MET A 92 14.57 1.21 -4.61
N ARG A 93 15.44 1.11 -3.60
CA ARG A 93 15.50 2.00 -2.43
C ARG A 93 16.36 3.23 -2.68
N TRP A 94 17.26 3.13 -3.65
CA TRP A 94 18.19 4.20 -4.02
C TRP A 94 17.68 4.99 -5.23
N GLY A 95 17.84 6.31 -5.16
CA GLY A 95 17.52 7.24 -6.24
C GLY A 95 18.62 7.39 -7.29
N LYS A 96 19.86 6.99 -6.97
CA LYS A 96 21.04 7.09 -7.82
C LYS A 96 21.78 5.75 -7.94
N PRO A 97 22.29 5.37 -9.13
CA PRO A 97 23.16 4.20 -9.32
C PRO A 97 24.43 4.21 -8.47
N GLY A 98 25.13 3.07 -8.38
CA GLY A 98 26.41 2.95 -7.67
C GLY A 98 26.30 2.91 -6.15
N TRP A 99 25.12 2.57 -5.63
CA TRP A 99 24.80 2.55 -4.20
C TRP A 99 25.53 1.43 -3.43
N PRO A 100 25.81 1.64 -2.13
CA PRO A 100 26.42 0.63 -1.29
C PRO A 100 25.43 -0.48 -0.92
N ILE A 101 25.92 -1.71 -0.80
CA ILE A 101 25.14 -2.81 -0.23
C ILE A 101 24.97 -2.56 1.27
N LYS A 102 23.72 -2.49 1.74
CA LYS A 102 23.37 -2.39 3.15
C LYS A 102 22.61 -3.63 3.61
N GLN A 103 22.85 -4.03 4.84
CA GLN A 103 22.12 -5.12 5.47
C GLN A 103 20.62 -4.80 5.52
N ASN A 104 19.77 -5.80 5.28
CA ASN A 104 18.30 -5.68 5.31
C ASN A 104 17.71 -4.65 4.32
N VAL A 105 18.47 -4.20 3.32
CA VAL A 105 18.01 -3.30 2.26
C VAL A 105 17.99 -4.04 0.93
N ARG A 106 16.79 -4.27 0.40
CA ARG A 106 16.60 -5.03 -0.84
C ARG A 106 16.33 -4.10 -2.02
N ASN A 107 17.07 -4.31 -3.12
CA ASN A 107 16.87 -3.62 -4.40
C ASN A 107 16.64 -4.68 -5.49
N ILE A 108 15.48 -4.66 -6.14
CA ILE A 108 15.10 -5.66 -7.16
C ILE A 108 14.38 -4.97 -8.32
N SER A 109 14.63 -5.42 -9.55
CA SER A 109 13.83 -5.10 -10.73
C SER A 109 13.85 -6.27 -11.72
N ASN A 110 12.79 -6.43 -12.52
CA ASN A 110 12.79 -7.38 -13.65
C ASN A 110 13.44 -6.73 -14.90
N GLY A 111 13.85 -5.47 -14.84
CA GLY A 111 14.57 -4.78 -15.91
C GLY A 111 16.07 -5.05 -15.89
N LYS A 112 16.64 -5.45 -17.03
CA LYS A 112 18.08 -5.76 -17.15
C LYS A 112 19.02 -4.59 -16.87
N ASN A 113 18.58 -3.36 -17.13
CA ASN A 113 19.40 -2.15 -17.05
C ASN A 113 18.93 -1.17 -15.97
N VAL A 114 18.17 -1.65 -14.97
CA VAL A 114 17.68 -0.82 -13.87
C VAL A 114 18.71 -0.79 -12.76
N GLN A 115 19.15 0.40 -12.37
CA GLN A 115 20.15 0.60 -11.31
C GLN A 115 19.60 1.44 -10.14
N CYS A 116 18.53 2.19 -10.36
CA CYS A 116 17.89 3.02 -9.34
C CYS A 116 16.40 3.22 -9.59
N ALA A 117 15.71 3.89 -8.66
CA ALA A 117 14.26 4.13 -8.77
C ALA A 117 13.87 4.94 -10.01
N VAL A 118 14.72 5.87 -10.46
CA VAL A 118 14.44 6.68 -11.66
C VAL A 118 14.41 5.82 -12.93
N ASP A 119 15.28 4.81 -13.02
CA ASP A 119 15.27 3.87 -14.14
C ASP A 119 13.97 3.06 -14.20
N ASP A 120 13.45 2.64 -13.04
CA ASP A 120 12.18 1.91 -12.92
C ASP A 120 10.97 2.79 -13.32
N VAL A 121 10.99 4.09 -13.00
CA VAL A 121 9.95 5.02 -13.46
C VAL A 121 9.99 5.17 -14.97
N LYS A 122 11.17 5.45 -15.54
CA LYS A 122 11.34 5.60 -16.98
C LYS A 122 10.99 4.32 -17.73
N ARG A 123 11.41 3.15 -17.22
CA ARG A 123 11.02 1.83 -17.76
C ARG A 123 9.51 1.64 -17.75
N SER A 124 8.81 2.04 -16.69
CA SER A 124 7.34 1.96 -16.66
C SER A 124 6.72 2.79 -17.79
N LEU A 125 7.23 4.00 -18.03
CA LEU A 125 6.73 4.86 -19.10
C LEU A 125 7.00 4.30 -20.49
N THR A 126 8.20 3.75 -20.73
CA THR A 126 8.51 3.11 -22.02
C THR A 126 7.62 1.89 -22.25
N GLN A 127 7.34 1.10 -21.21
CA GLN A 127 6.53 -0.10 -21.36
C GLN A 127 5.05 0.19 -21.52
N ILE A 128 4.50 1.17 -20.81
CA ILE A 128 3.06 1.46 -20.82
C ILE A 128 2.67 2.39 -21.97
N PHE A 129 3.48 3.41 -22.26
CA PHE A 129 3.15 4.44 -23.25
C PHE A 129 4.05 4.41 -24.50
N GLY A 130 5.20 3.73 -24.43
CA GLY A 130 6.25 3.85 -25.42
C GLY A 130 6.57 2.57 -26.18
N ASP A 131 7.86 2.41 -26.47
CA ASP A 131 8.42 1.31 -27.28
C ASP A 131 8.94 0.11 -26.45
N GLY A 132 8.89 0.23 -25.12
CA GLY A 132 9.45 -0.74 -24.17
C GLY A 132 10.98 -0.84 -24.18
N LYS A 133 11.70 0.02 -24.93
CA LYS A 133 13.15 -0.04 -25.18
C LYS A 133 13.91 1.23 -24.80
N GLY A 134 13.22 2.31 -24.46
CA GLY A 134 13.87 3.54 -23.99
C GLY A 134 13.13 4.82 -24.36
N SER A 135 12.15 4.75 -25.26
CA SER A 135 11.36 5.89 -25.69
C SER A 135 9.96 5.86 -25.09
N TYR A 136 9.47 7.03 -24.68
CA TYR A 136 8.07 7.31 -24.32
C TYR A 136 7.71 8.70 -24.86
N PRO A 137 6.44 8.96 -25.19
CA PRO A 137 6.03 10.25 -25.74
C PRO A 137 6.01 11.35 -24.68
N ASP A 138 6.17 12.60 -25.12
CA ASP A 138 5.94 13.78 -24.28
C ASP A 138 4.50 13.76 -23.72
N GLY A 139 4.37 14.09 -22.44
CA GLY A 139 3.10 14.03 -21.72
C GLY A 139 2.73 12.65 -21.17
N ALA A 140 3.57 11.61 -21.34
CA ALA A 140 3.42 10.36 -20.61
C ALA A 140 3.71 10.56 -19.11
N TYR A 141 2.83 10.04 -18.26
CA TYR A 141 2.99 10.13 -16.80
C TYR A 141 2.30 8.97 -16.06
N LEU A 142 2.79 8.71 -14.85
CA LEU A 142 2.12 7.88 -13.84
C LEU A 142 1.41 8.77 -12.83
N ASP A 143 0.19 8.42 -12.42
CA ASP A 143 -0.49 9.16 -11.36
C ASP A 143 0.21 8.93 -10.02
N MET A 144 0.69 7.72 -9.76
CA MET A 144 1.46 7.44 -8.54
C MET A 144 2.59 6.42 -8.76
N VAL A 145 3.70 6.62 -8.06
CA VAL A 145 4.75 5.61 -7.90
C VAL A 145 4.86 5.20 -6.44
N LEU A 146 4.78 3.89 -6.18
CA LEU A 146 4.96 3.34 -4.84
C LEU A 146 6.38 2.75 -4.67
N CYS A 147 7.05 3.11 -3.58
CA CYS A 147 8.20 2.36 -3.08
C CYS A 147 7.74 0.97 -2.60
N HIS A 148 8.22 -0.10 -3.26
CA HIS A 148 7.66 -1.45 -3.18
C HIS A 148 8.69 -2.51 -2.78
N THR A 149 8.41 -3.40 -1.85
CA THR A 149 7.54 -3.26 -0.67
C THR A 149 8.42 -2.93 0.52
N VAL A 150 8.04 -1.99 1.38
CA VAL A 150 8.75 -1.73 2.64
C VAL A 150 8.69 -2.98 3.53
N GLN A 151 9.86 -3.51 3.88
CA GLN A 151 10.00 -4.73 4.68
C GLN A 151 10.79 -4.56 5.98
N SER A 152 11.56 -3.48 6.10
CA SER A 152 12.44 -3.22 7.24
C SER A 152 12.56 -1.72 7.51
N THR A 153 13.02 -1.36 8.70
CA THR A 153 13.34 0.03 9.06
C THR A 153 14.57 0.54 8.31
N GLU A 154 15.52 -0.33 7.97
CA GLU A 154 16.72 0.00 7.21
C GLU A 154 16.38 0.38 5.77
N GLU A 155 15.35 -0.25 5.17
CA GLU A 155 14.81 0.21 3.89
C GLU A 155 14.20 1.61 4.00
N VAL A 156 13.52 1.92 5.12
CA VAL A 156 12.97 3.25 5.38
C VAL A 156 14.10 4.27 5.52
N ASP A 157 15.15 3.96 6.30
CA ASP A 157 16.33 4.81 6.45
C ASP A 157 16.90 5.19 5.07
N VAL A 158 17.15 4.19 4.22
CA VAL A 158 17.67 4.44 2.86
C VAL A 158 16.71 5.26 2.02
N LEU A 159 15.40 5.00 2.06
CA LEU A 159 14.42 5.74 1.27
C LEU A 159 14.43 7.25 1.59
N TYR A 160 14.70 7.62 2.84
CA TYR A 160 14.73 9.01 3.32
C TYR A 160 16.10 9.69 3.19
N GLU A 161 17.19 8.99 2.85
CA GLU A 161 18.50 9.60 2.61
C GLU A 161 18.41 10.71 1.54
N GLY A 162 18.94 11.90 1.83
CA GLY A 162 18.84 13.09 0.97
C GLY A 162 17.53 13.88 1.11
N LEU A 163 16.53 13.36 1.82
CA LEU A 163 15.41 14.15 2.35
C LEU A 163 15.67 14.61 3.78
N GLU A 164 16.05 13.66 4.66
CA GLU A 164 16.32 13.93 6.08
C GLU A 164 17.78 14.27 6.37
N THR A 165 18.68 13.89 5.46
CA THR A 165 20.09 14.26 5.47
C THR A 165 20.37 15.29 4.37
N PRO A 166 21.44 16.10 4.50
CA PRO A 166 21.86 16.99 3.42
C PRO A 166 22.01 16.23 2.09
N LEU A 167 21.34 16.72 1.05
CA LEU A 167 21.45 16.15 -0.28
C LEU A 167 22.81 16.50 -0.90
N ASP A 168 23.59 15.48 -1.24
CA ASP A 168 24.80 15.61 -2.04
C ASP A 168 24.63 14.86 -3.37
N PRO A 169 24.43 15.58 -4.50
CA PRO A 169 24.28 14.97 -5.81
C PRO A 169 25.48 14.15 -6.28
N ASN A 170 26.66 14.31 -5.65
CA ASN A 170 27.84 13.50 -5.98
C ASN A 170 27.81 12.12 -5.29
N ASN A 171 27.11 12.01 -4.15
CA ASN A 171 26.95 10.77 -3.40
C ASN A 171 25.61 10.06 -3.73
N ASN A 172 25.34 8.92 -3.07
CA ASN A 172 24.06 8.23 -3.17
C ASN A 172 23.02 8.83 -2.22
N PHE A 173 21.75 8.67 -2.60
CA PHE A 173 20.59 9.14 -1.85
C PHE A 173 19.39 8.23 -2.11
N GLY A 174 18.39 8.33 -1.26
CA GLY A 174 17.18 7.53 -1.29
C GLY A 174 16.29 7.77 -2.50
N ALA A 175 15.39 6.84 -2.76
CA ALA A 175 14.45 6.94 -3.87
C ALA A 175 13.52 8.15 -3.73
N LEU A 176 13.11 8.51 -2.50
CA LEU A 176 12.09 9.54 -2.31
C LEU A 176 12.53 10.92 -2.82
N VAL A 177 13.78 11.34 -2.57
CA VAL A 177 14.28 12.64 -3.06
C VAL A 177 14.36 12.68 -4.60
N ALA A 178 14.69 11.55 -5.24
CA ALA A 178 14.73 11.44 -6.71
C ALA A 178 13.33 11.40 -7.32
N LEU A 179 12.40 10.69 -6.69
CA LEU A 179 10.99 10.69 -7.10
C LEU A 179 10.38 12.10 -6.95
N ARG A 180 10.77 12.87 -5.92
CA ARG A 180 10.36 14.27 -5.79
C ARG A 180 10.76 15.10 -7.01
N ASP A 181 11.99 14.93 -7.51
CA ASP A 181 12.43 15.61 -8.74
C ASP A 181 11.55 15.26 -9.95
N LEU A 182 11.17 13.99 -10.11
CA LEU A 182 10.28 13.54 -11.18
C LEU A 182 8.83 14.02 -11.02
N ARG A 183 8.40 14.32 -9.79
CA ARG A 183 7.08 14.87 -9.50
C ARG A 183 7.03 16.37 -9.79
N ASP A 184 8.03 17.08 -9.28
CA ASP A 184 8.03 18.54 -9.25
C ASP A 184 8.62 19.13 -10.55
N GLY A 185 9.29 18.31 -11.37
CA GLY A 185 10.00 18.75 -12.57
C GLY A 185 11.26 19.52 -12.22
N THR A 186 11.92 19.14 -11.13
CA THR A 186 13.19 19.70 -10.67
C THR A 186 14.33 18.73 -10.93
N ASN A 187 15.57 19.18 -10.69
CA ASN A 187 16.76 18.35 -10.83
C ASN A 187 17.75 18.57 -9.68
N HIS A 188 17.25 18.63 -8.45
CA HIS A 188 18.11 18.82 -7.27
C HIS A 188 19.08 17.65 -7.07
N THR A 189 18.68 16.45 -7.48
CA THR A 189 19.45 15.22 -7.34
C THR A 189 20.42 14.95 -8.49
N GLY A 190 20.27 15.65 -9.61
CA GLY A 190 20.98 15.35 -10.87
C GLY A 190 20.38 14.21 -11.70
N MET A 191 19.33 13.51 -11.20
CA MET A 191 18.74 12.35 -11.88
C MET A 191 17.60 12.69 -12.85
N ASN A 192 17.20 13.96 -12.93
CA ASN A 192 16.17 14.47 -13.84
C ASN A 192 16.70 15.64 -14.70
N PRO A 193 17.76 15.46 -15.52
CA PRO A 193 18.44 16.56 -16.22
C PRO A 193 17.56 17.33 -17.22
N LYS A 194 16.42 16.75 -17.59
CA LYS A 194 15.44 17.35 -18.50
C LYS A 194 14.29 18.04 -17.77
N ASN A 195 14.28 18.06 -16.43
CA ASN A 195 13.21 18.65 -15.61
C ASN A 195 11.82 18.07 -15.94
N GLU A 196 11.78 16.77 -16.23
CA GLU A 196 10.55 16.09 -16.64
C GLU A 196 9.59 15.94 -15.45
N LYS A 197 8.28 16.08 -15.71
CA LYS A 197 7.20 15.77 -14.75
C LYS A 197 6.59 14.42 -15.10
N LEU A 198 7.22 13.36 -14.62
CA LEU A 198 6.91 11.97 -15.00
C LEU A 198 5.92 11.28 -14.06
N ILE A 199 5.74 11.81 -12.85
CA ILE A 199 4.83 11.27 -11.84
C ILE A 199 4.03 12.40 -11.20
N LYS A 200 2.83 12.13 -10.67
CA LYS A 200 2.06 13.13 -9.90
C LYS A 200 2.17 12.93 -8.39
N HIS A 201 2.20 11.68 -7.94
CA HIS A 201 2.16 11.33 -6.52
C HIS A 201 3.20 10.28 -6.15
N ILE A 202 3.64 10.32 -4.89
CA ILE A 202 4.61 9.37 -4.34
C ILE A 202 3.96 8.65 -3.17
N GLY A 203 4.12 7.34 -3.10
CA GLY A 203 3.61 6.56 -1.99
C GLY A 203 4.51 5.38 -1.68
N PHE A 204 4.01 4.48 -0.86
CA PHE A 204 4.70 3.24 -0.55
C PHE A 204 3.72 2.08 -0.45
N SER A 205 4.27 0.88 -0.40
CA SER A 205 3.48 -0.33 -0.21
C SER A 205 4.18 -1.26 0.77
N GLY A 206 3.41 -2.08 1.47
CA GLY A 206 3.98 -3.04 2.41
C GLY A 206 3.04 -4.19 2.69
N HIS A 207 3.65 -5.35 2.93
CA HIS A 207 2.94 -6.63 3.07
C HIS A 207 3.01 -7.16 4.50
N THR A 208 4.08 -6.86 5.25
CA THR A 208 4.50 -7.75 6.34
C THR A 208 4.91 -7.08 7.64
N ASN A 209 5.40 -5.83 7.63
CA ASN A 209 6.08 -5.22 8.77
C ASN A 209 5.36 -3.93 9.21
N PRO A 210 4.33 -4.03 10.07
CA PRO A 210 3.60 -2.85 10.55
C PRO A 210 4.50 -1.79 11.20
N PRO A 211 5.49 -2.13 12.07
CA PRO A 211 6.40 -1.13 12.63
C PRO A 211 7.16 -0.32 11.59
N ALA A 212 7.74 -0.95 10.56
CA ALA A 212 8.46 -0.26 9.50
C ALA A 212 7.52 0.61 8.65
N MET A 213 6.28 0.16 8.42
CA MET A 213 5.30 0.94 7.69
C MET A 213 4.78 2.14 8.47
N MET A 214 4.54 1.99 9.79
CA MET A 214 4.23 3.12 10.67
C MET A 214 5.39 4.12 10.68
N ASP A 215 6.62 3.61 10.77
CA ASP A 215 7.84 4.43 10.73
C ASP A 215 7.95 5.23 9.43
N MET A 216 7.70 4.59 8.28
CA MET A 216 7.66 5.23 6.96
C MET A 216 6.71 6.44 6.94
N ILE A 217 5.52 6.33 7.56
CA ILE A 217 4.53 7.42 7.61
C ILE A 217 4.94 8.48 8.64
N GLN A 218 5.40 8.06 9.82
CA GLN A 218 5.70 8.94 10.95
C GLN A 218 6.95 9.78 10.76
N ARG A 219 7.87 9.37 9.87
CA ARG A 219 9.04 10.15 9.47
C ARG A 219 8.76 11.21 8.42
N ASP A 220 7.60 11.16 7.75
CA ASP A 220 7.27 12.12 6.69
C ASP A 220 6.89 13.50 7.26
N GLU A 221 7.91 14.26 7.66
CA GLU A 221 7.82 15.69 8.02
C GLU A 221 7.69 16.59 6.77
N TYR A 222 7.97 16.03 5.58
CA TYR A 222 8.09 16.75 4.31
C TYR A 222 6.78 16.75 3.51
N GLY A 223 5.80 15.93 3.91
CA GLY A 223 4.55 15.75 3.20
C GLY A 223 4.73 15.10 1.83
N ILE A 224 5.75 14.25 1.66
CA ILE A 224 6.06 13.62 0.37
C ILE A 224 5.14 12.43 0.06
N LEU A 225 4.56 11.80 1.09
CA LEU A 225 3.71 10.62 0.91
C LEU A 225 2.24 11.01 0.68
N ASP A 226 1.69 10.45 -0.39
CA ASP A 226 0.33 10.69 -0.88
C ASP A 226 -0.55 9.44 -0.81
N GLY A 227 0.04 8.23 -0.91
CA GLY A 227 -0.71 6.98 -0.93
C GLY A 227 0.01 5.80 -0.29
N MET A 228 -0.78 4.82 0.14
CA MET A 228 -0.30 3.58 0.73
C MET A 228 -1.07 2.38 0.19
N LEU A 229 -0.35 1.38 -0.30
CA LEU A 229 -0.89 0.06 -0.64
C LEU A 229 -0.57 -0.94 0.48
N ILE A 230 -1.60 -1.47 1.13
CA ILE A 230 -1.51 -2.25 2.37
C ILE A 230 -2.17 -3.62 2.21
N ALA A 231 -1.55 -4.67 2.77
CA ALA A 231 -2.23 -5.97 2.88
C ALA A 231 -3.34 -5.89 3.92
N ILE A 232 -4.57 -6.28 3.55
CA ILE A 232 -5.72 -6.31 4.45
C ILE A 232 -6.74 -7.37 3.95
N ASN A 233 -7.15 -8.27 4.85
CA ASN A 233 -8.19 -9.27 4.62
C ASN A 233 -8.76 -9.76 5.97
N ALA A 234 -9.74 -10.66 5.94
CA ALA A 234 -10.41 -11.18 7.13
C ALA A 234 -9.49 -11.88 8.15
N ASN A 235 -8.30 -12.32 7.75
CA ASN A 235 -7.33 -12.95 8.64
C ASN A 235 -6.22 -11.99 9.12
N ASP A 236 -6.33 -10.68 8.90
CA ASP A 236 -5.29 -9.69 9.30
C ASP A 236 -4.84 -9.84 10.77
N LYS A 237 -5.76 -10.16 11.69
CA LYS A 237 -5.49 -10.39 13.13
C LYS A 237 -4.86 -11.73 13.48
N THR A 238 -4.66 -12.64 12.52
CA THR A 238 -3.86 -13.85 12.76
C THR A 238 -2.36 -13.56 12.78
N LYS A 239 -1.97 -12.33 12.41
CA LYS A 239 -0.60 -11.82 12.37
C LYS A 239 -0.54 -10.46 13.07
N MET A 240 0.61 -9.78 13.01
CA MET A 240 0.72 -8.39 13.47
C MET A 240 -0.14 -7.50 12.56
N ASN A 241 -1.35 -7.18 13.02
CA ASN A 241 -2.41 -6.67 12.15
C ASN A 241 -2.16 -5.23 11.66
N MET A 242 -2.60 -4.95 10.45
CA MET A 242 -2.50 -3.63 9.83
C MET A 242 -3.68 -2.72 10.24
N GLN A 243 -4.86 -3.30 10.48
CA GLN A 243 -6.10 -2.55 10.71
C GLN A 243 -6.10 -1.68 11.98
N HIS A 244 -5.39 -2.08 13.04
CA HIS A 244 -5.28 -1.28 14.27
C HIS A 244 -3.95 -0.54 14.40
N ASN A 245 -3.02 -0.74 13.46
CA ASN A 245 -1.66 -0.19 13.54
C ASN A 245 -1.37 0.79 12.39
N VAL A 246 -1.16 0.29 11.17
CA VAL A 246 -0.69 1.12 10.04
C VAL A 246 -1.80 1.96 9.44
N ILE A 247 -2.98 1.37 9.24
CA ILE A 247 -4.10 2.01 8.54
C ILE A 247 -4.55 3.30 9.26
N PRO A 248 -4.77 3.32 10.60
CA PRO A 248 -5.15 4.53 11.31
C PRO A 248 -4.11 5.66 11.22
N VAL A 249 -2.81 5.32 11.20
CA VAL A 249 -1.74 6.32 11.06
C VAL A 249 -1.75 6.93 9.64
N ALA A 250 -1.96 6.10 8.62
CA ALA A 250 -2.06 6.56 7.24
C ALA A 250 -3.29 7.46 7.03
N GLU A 251 -4.44 7.07 7.59
CA GLU A 251 -5.68 7.83 7.51
C GLU A 251 -5.54 9.19 8.20
N ALA A 252 -4.95 9.20 9.40
CA ALA A 252 -4.70 10.42 10.16
C ALA A 252 -3.75 11.39 9.44
N LYS A 253 -2.86 10.90 8.59
CA LYS A 253 -1.98 11.69 7.71
C LYS A 253 -2.63 12.04 6.35
N GLY A 254 -3.83 11.53 6.07
CA GLY A 254 -4.61 11.81 4.86
C GLY A 254 -4.11 11.07 3.62
N LEU A 255 -3.45 9.93 3.77
CA LEU A 255 -2.97 9.16 2.61
C LEU A 255 -4.15 8.51 1.88
N GLY A 256 -4.02 8.37 0.56
CA GLY A 256 -4.85 7.46 -0.23
C GLY A 256 -4.53 6.00 0.12
N ILE A 257 -5.38 5.37 0.93
CA ILE A 257 -5.21 3.99 1.40
C ILE A 257 -5.89 3.00 0.46
N ILE A 258 -5.12 2.02 0.02
CA ILE A 258 -5.51 1.01 -0.93
C ILE A 258 -5.30 -0.38 -0.34
N GLY A 259 -6.35 -1.17 -0.23
CA GLY A 259 -6.26 -2.55 0.23
C GLY A 259 -5.81 -3.51 -0.86
N MET A 260 -4.97 -4.48 -0.51
CA MET A 260 -4.61 -5.61 -1.36
C MET A 260 -4.57 -6.91 -0.56
N LYS A 261 -4.31 -8.02 -1.24
CA LYS A 261 -4.27 -9.37 -0.64
C LYS A 261 -5.62 -9.79 -0.02
N VAL A 262 -6.71 -9.21 -0.53
CA VAL A 262 -8.11 -9.52 -0.14
C VAL A 262 -8.36 -11.03 -0.12
N PHE A 263 -7.86 -11.76 -1.12
CA PHE A 263 -8.01 -13.20 -1.24
C PHE A 263 -6.75 -14.01 -0.91
N ALA A 264 -5.70 -13.34 -0.42
CA ALA A 264 -4.39 -13.95 -0.15
C ALA A 264 -3.86 -14.81 -1.32
N ASP A 265 -3.86 -14.25 -2.55
CA ASP A 265 -3.47 -14.98 -3.76
C ASP A 265 -4.22 -16.31 -3.94
N ALA A 266 -5.52 -16.29 -3.61
CA ALA A 266 -6.46 -17.40 -3.56
C ALA A 266 -6.22 -18.48 -2.49
N ALA A 267 -5.31 -18.26 -1.53
CA ALA A 267 -5.22 -19.12 -0.35
C ALA A 267 -6.54 -19.16 0.44
N MET A 268 -7.31 -18.07 0.42
CA MET A 268 -8.67 -18.03 0.98
C MET A 268 -9.62 -19.03 0.29
N PHE A 269 -9.35 -19.38 -0.97
CA PHE A 269 -10.15 -20.30 -1.77
C PHE A 269 -9.54 -21.70 -1.87
N GLY A 270 -8.61 -22.05 -0.97
CA GLY A 270 -8.01 -23.38 -0.89
C GLY A 270 -6.82 -23.61 -1.81
N LYS A 271 -6.30 -22.57 -2.48
CA LYS A 271 -4.98 -22.66 -3.12
C LYS A 271 -3.91 -22.83 -2.05
N GLU A 272 -2.84 -23.57 -2.37
CA GLU A 272 -1.65 -23.67 -1.53
C GLU A 272 -1.15 -22.27 -1.09
N PRO A 273 -0.90 -22.02 0.21
CA PRO A 273 -0.42 -20.74 0.75
C PRO A 273 1.00 -20.35 0.30
N ARG A 274 1.14 -20.02 -1.00
CA ARG A 274 2.35 -19.52 -1.62
C ARG A 274 2.03 -18.56 -2.77
N TYR A 275 3.01 -17.73 -3.10
CA TYR A 275 2.93 -16.86 -4.27
C TYR A 275 2.78 -17.68 -5.56
N SER A 276 1.89 -17.20 -6.43
CA SER A 276 1.79 -17.59 -7.84
C SER A 276 3.12 -17.29 -8.55
N ARG A 277 3.62 -18.25 -9.32
CA ARG A 277 4.86 -18.16 -10.10
C ARG A 277 4.66 -18.52 -11.57
N THR A 278 3.51 -19.09 -11.92
CA THR A 278 3.20 -19.54 -13.27
C THR A 278 1.72 -19.29 -13.59
N PRO A 279 1.34 -19.29 -14.88
CA PRO A 279 -0.07 -19.23 -15.27
C PRO A 279 -0.96 -20.32 -14.67
N ALA A 280 -0.40 -21.50 -14.35
CA ALA A 280 -1.16 -22.60 -13.75
C ALA A 280 -1.59 -22.31 -12.29
N ASP A 281 -0.92 -21.37 -11.62
CA ASP A 281 -1.28 -20.98 -10.25
C ASP A 281 -2.46 -20.00 -10.18
N VAL A 282 -2.87 -19.41 -11.32
CA VAL A 282 -3.90 -18.37 -11.35
C VAL A 282 -5.27 -18.95 -11.02
N PHE A 283 -5.91 -18.40 -9.99
CA PHE A 283 -7.26 -18.79 -9.60
C PHE A 283 -8.32 -18.12 -10.48
N ARG A 284 -9.20 -18.93 -11.08
CA ARG A 284 -10.11 -18.51 -12.17
C ARG A 284 -11.60 -18.65 -11.85
N LYS A 285 -11.96 -18.77 -10.57
CA LYS A 285 -13.36 -18.91 -10.11
C LYS A 285 -13.81 -17.71 -9.27
N VAL A 286 -15.12 -17.55 -9.13
CA VAL A 286 -15.72 -16.54 -8.23
C VAL A 286 -15.90 -17.16 -6.83
N GLY A 287 -14.84 -17.09 -6.02
CA GLY A 287 -14.82 -17.69 -4.68
C GLY A 287 -15.00 -19.22 -4.67
N THR A 288 -15.46 -19.75 -3.55
CA THR A 288 -15.84 -21.17 -3.36
C THR A 288 -17.18 -21.26 -2.62
N PRO A 289 -17.84 -22.45 -2.59
CA PRO A 289 -19.08 -22.64 -1.84
C PRO A 289 -18.97 -22.29 -0.35
N GLU A 290 -17.81 -22.52 0.26
CA GLU A 290 -17.54 -22.27 1.68
C GLU A 290 -17.19 -20.80 1.96
N LEU A 291 -16.65 -20.09 0.97
CA LEU A 291 -16.18 -18.72 1.10
C LEU A 291 -16.35 -17.92 -0.19
N SER A 292 -17.38 -17.07 -0.20
CA SER A 292 -17.67 -16.15 -1.31
C SER A 292 -16.61 -15.04 -1.42
N SER A 293 -16.29 -14.63 -2.64
CA SER A 293 -15.44 -13.45 -2.87
C SER A 293 -16.09 -12.17 -2.33
N LYS A 294 -17.43 -12.10 -2.30
CA LYS A 294 -18.18 -10.93 -1.84
C LYS A 294 -17.83 -10.57 -0.40
N VAL A 295 -17.94 -11.53 0.51
CA VAL A 295 -17.71 -11.34 1.95
C VAL A 295 -16.29 -10.83 2.22
N LEU A 296 -15.30 -11.36 1.51
CA LEU A 296 -13.90 -10.95 1.66
C LEU A 296 -13.64 -9.53 1.13
N ILE A 297 -14.29 -9.16 0.01
CA ILE A 297 -14.22 -7.80 -0.54
C ILE A 297 -14.86 -6.80 0.42
N GLU A 298 -16.07 -7.11 0.89
CA GLU A 298 -16.84 -6.26 1.81
C GLU A 298 -16.08 -6.05 3.12
N TYR A 299 -15.51 -7.12 3.69
CA TYR A 299 -14.66 -7.00 4.87
C TYR A 299 -13.49 -6.04 4.64
N ALA A 300 -12.74 -6.19 3.54
CA ALA A 300 -11.59 -5.35 3.26
C ALA A 300 -11.98 -3.88 3.03
N LEU A 301 -13.12 -3.62 2.38
CA LEU A 301 -13.62 -2.27 2.08
C LEU A 301 -14.29 -1.56 3.26
N THR A 302 -14.80 -2.32 4.24
CA THR A 302 -15.36 -1.76 5.48
C THR A 302 -14.33 -1.67 6.60
N THR A 303 -13.07 -2.07 6.35
CA THR A 303 -11.98 -1.76 7.28
C THR A 303 -11.80 -0.24 7.30
N PRO A 304 -11.93 0.42 8.46
CA PRO A 304 -11.84 1.88 8.56
C PRO A 304 -10.59 2.44 7.89
N GLY A 305 -10.74 3.50 7.12
CA GLY A 305 -9.66 4.15 6.35
C GLY A 305 -9.39 3.58 4.94
N VAL A 306 -9.89 2.39 4.58
CA VAL A 306 -9.67 1.83 3.22
C VAL A 306 -10.57 2.53 2.19
N HIS A 307 -9.98 3.07 1.11
CA HIS A 307 -10.73 3.78 0.06
C HIS A 307 -11.09 2.90 -1.15
N THR A 308 -10.21 1.95 -1.49
CA THR A 308 -10.38 1.03 -2.62
C THR A 308 -9.62 -0.26 -2.37
N VAL A 309 -10.02 -1.35 -3.02
CA VAL A 309 -9.28 -2.61 -3.00
C VAL A 309 -8.81 -3.01 -4.40
N ILE A 310 -7.54 -3.37 -4.51
CA ILE A 310 -6.95 -3.86 -5.76
C ILE A 310 -7.06 -5.37 -5.82
N ILE A 311 -7.68 -5.87 -6.88
CA ILE A 311 -7.89 -7.30 -7.08
C ILE A 311 -7.40 -7.71 -8.47
N GLY A 312 -6.53 -8.73 -8.50
CA GLY A 312 -6.13 -9.38 -9.74
C GLY A 312 -7.23 -10.29 -10.27
N ILE A 313 -7.42 -10.31 -11.58
CA ILE A 313 -8.46 -11.09 -12.24
C ILE A 313 -7.82 -12.26 -13.01
N GLY A 314 -8.28 -13.47 -12.74
CA GLY A 314 -7.85 -14.67 -13.44
C GLY A 314 -8.72 -15.01 -14.64
N HIS A 315 -10.02 -14.71 -14.59
CA HIS A 315 -10.99 -15.05 -15.63
C HIS A 315 -12.08 -13.99 -15.75
N ILE A 316 -12.44 -13.68 -16.99
CA ILE A 316 -13.64 -12.92 -17.34
C ILE A 316 -14.55 -13.79 -18.20
N ASP A 317 -15.86 -13.58 -18.06
CA ASP A 317 -16.87 -14.39 -18.73
C ASP A 317 -17.98 -13.47 -19.25
N GLU A 318 -18.73 -13.92 -20.25
CA GLU A 318 -19.93 -13.23 -20.73
C GLU A 318 -21.09 -13.41 -19.74
N ASP A 319 -21.15 -14.55 -19.04
CA ASP A 319 -22.06 -14.75 -17.93
C ASP A 319 -21.59 -13.91 -16.72
N PRO A 320 -22.38 -12.90 -16.28
CA PRO A 320 -22.02 -12.05 -15.16
C PRO A 320 -21.76 -12.84 -13.86
N GLY A 321 -22.42 -13.97 -13.67
CA GLY A 321 -22.25 -14.83 -12.50
C GLY A 321 -20.91 -15.57 -12.45
N LYS A 322 -20.26 -15.76 -13.61
CA LYS A 322 -18.97 -16.45 -13.74
C LYS A 322 -17.80 -15.49 -13.93
N CYS A 323 -18.07 -14.23 -14.23
CA CYS A 323 -17.07 -13.21 -14.45
C CYS A 323 -16.54 -12.65 -13.11
N GLN A 324 -15.30 -12.97 -12.75
CA GLN A 324 -14.67 -12.46 -11.51
C GLN A 324 -14.70 -10.94 -11.44
N LEU A 325 -14.39 -10.25 -12.54
CA LEU A 325 -14.36 -8.79 -12.56
C LEU A 325 -15.74 -8.18 -12.26
N VAL A 326 -16.82 -8.73 -12.82
CA VAL A 326 -18.18 -8.24 -12.60
C VAL A 326 -18.65 -8.56 -11.18
N GLN A 327 -18.41 -9.77 -10.69
CA GLN A 327 -18.78 -10.16 -9.32
C GLN A 327 -18.02 -9.34 -8.27
N ASN A 328 -16.73 -9.11 -8.48
CA ASN A 328 -15.93 -8.25 -7.61
C ASN A 328 -16.41 -6.79 -7.66
N TYR A 329 -16.81 -6.30 -8.84
CA TYR A 329 -17.36 -4.95 -8.99
C TYR A 329 -18.66 -4.80 -8.19
N ILE A 330 -19.58 -5.75 -8.30
CA ILE A 330 -20.85 -5.77 -7.55
C ILE A 330 -20.58 -5.83 -6.04
N ALA A 331 -19.68 -6.71 -5.60
CA ALA A 331 -19.31 -6.83 -4.19
C ALA A 331 -18.67 -5.56 -3.62
N ALA A 332 -17.96 -4.79 -4.45
CA ALA A 332 -17.33 -3.54 -4.02
C ALA A 332 -18.32 -2.38 -3.84
N GLN A 333 -19.62 -2.57 -4.13
CA GLN A 333 -20.65 -1.54 -3.96
C GLN A 333 -21.18 -1.52 -2.51
N ILE A 334 -20.27 -1.25 -1.56
CA ILE A 334 -20.55 -1.22 -0.12
C ILE A 334 -20.07 0.10 0.51
N GLU A 335 -20.90 0.71 1.34
CA GLU A 335 -20.54 1.90 2.11
C GLU A 335 -19.46 1.60 3.17
N PRO A 336 -18.66 2.59 3.61
CA PRO A 336 -17.60 2.36 4.59
C PRO A 336 -18.05 1.67 5.88
N ASP A 337 -19.27 1.91 6.33
CA ASP A 337 -19.93 1.35 7.52
C ASP A 337 -20.91 0.21 7.19
N GLY A 338 -20.83 -0.37 5.98
CA GLY A 338 -21.77 -1.38 5.51
C GLY A 338 -21.70 -2.75 6.19
N LEU A 339 -20.75 -2.97 7.11
CA LEU A 339 -20.68 -4.14 7.99
C LEU A 339 -20.56 -3.69 9.45
N SER A 340 -21.37 -4.26 10.33
CA SER A 340 -21.26 -4.03 11.77
C SER A 340 -20.00 -4.64 12.37
N VAL A 341 -19.65 -4.25 13.60
CA VAL A 341 -18.51 -4.85 14.33
C VAL A 341 -18.71 -6.35 14.52
N GLU A 342 -19.94 -6.78 14.81
CA GLU A 342 -20.33 -8.19 14.98
C GLU A 342 -20.23 -8.96 13.66
N GLU A 343 -20.71 -8.39 12.55
CA GLU A 343 -20.59 -9.00 11.22
C GLU A 343 -19.13 -9.19 10.81
N ARG A 344 -18.30 -8.17 11.02
CA ARG A 344 -16.86 -8.25 10.78
C ARG A 344 -16.22 -9.36 11.61
N LYS A 345 -16.56 -9.44 12.91
CA LYS A 345 -16.04 -10.49 13.80
C LYS A 345 -16.45 -11.89 13.34
N MET A 346 -17.70 -12.09 12.92
CA MET A 346 -18.15 -13.37 12.38
C MET A 346 -17.37 -13.77 11.12
N ILE A 347 -17.06 -12.81 10.24
CA ILE A 347 -16.25 -13.05 9.04
C ILE A 347 -14.81 -13.45 9.40
N GLU A 348 -14.20 -12.77 10.36
CA GLU A 348 -12.86 -13.10 10.87
C GLU A 348 -12.82 -14.52 11.47
N GLU A 349 -13.79 -14.88 12.31
CA GLU A 349 -13.86 -16.20 12.96
C GLU A 349 -14.08 -17.32 11.93
N HIS A 350 -15.04 -17.14 11.01
CA HIS A 350 -15.33 -18.11 9.95
C HIS A 350 -14.14 -18.30 9.01
N THR A 351 -13.54 -17.20 8.55
CA THR A 351 -12.40 -17.24 7.62
C THR A 351 -11.15 -17.79 8.31
N GLY A 352 -10.91 -17.43 9.56
CA GLY A 352 -9.78 -17.92 10.36
C GLY A 352 -9.87 -19.42 10.61
N SER A 353 -11.08 -19.94 10.89
CA SER A 353 -11.31 -21.38 11.04
C SER A 353 -11.11 -22.14 9.72
N LEU A 354 -11.65 -21.62 8.62
CA LEU A 354 -11.55 -22.28 7.32
C LEU A 354 -10.13 -22.23 6.73
N ARG A 355 -9.39 -21.14 6.95
CA ARG A 355 -8.13 -20.82 6.23
C ARG A 355 -7.05 -20.23 7.15
N PRO A 356 -6.64 -20.93 8.22
CA PRO A 356 -5.74 -20.38 9.24
C PRO A 356 -4.39 -19.91 8.67
N ASP A 357 -3.89 -20.57 7.63
CA ASP A 357 -2.56 -20.29 7.04
C ASP A 357 -2.59 -19.31 5.86
N SER A 358 -3.72 -18.63 5.62
CA SER A 358 -3.89 -17.77 4.43
C SER A 358 -2.91 -16.60 4.39
N ASN A 359 -2.47 -16.08 5.54
CA ASN A 359 -1.58 -14.92 5.63
C ASN A 359 -0.09 -15.29 5.61
N TYR A 360 0.28 -16.31 4.83
CA TYR A 360 1.66 -16.77 4.61
C TYR A 360 2.64 -15.67 4.17
N PHE A 361 2.14 -14.59 3.58
CA PHE A 361 2.96 -13.47 3.15
C PHE A 361 3.38 -12.57 4.31
N MET A 362 2.66 -12.54 5.44
CA MET A 362 3.01 -11.73 6.61
C MET A 362 4.01 -12.48 7.49
N THR A 363 5.23 -11.97 7.56
CA THR A 363 6.35 -12.62 8.28
C THR A 363 6.40 -12.27 9.76
N PHE A 364 5.63 -11.28 10.23
CA PHE A 364 5.56 -10.92 11.64
C PHE A 364 4.39 -11.64 12.31
N ASP A 365 4.74 -12.44 13.31
CA ASP A 365 3.76 -13.18 14.09
C ASP A 365 2.84 -12.26 14.89
N LYS A 366 1.68 -12.80 15.27
CA LYS A 366 0.72 -12.10 16.10
C LYS A 366 1.39 -11.68 17.41
N VAL A 367 1.22 -10.42 17.75
CA VAL A 367 1.60 -9.88 19.06
C VAL A 367 0.34 -9.37 19.75
N GLY A 368 0.30 -9.48 21.07
CA GLY A 368 -0.71 -8.79 21.87
C GLY A 368 -0.45 -7.27 21.91
N LEU A 369 -1.26 -6.57 22.70
CA LEU A 369 -1.01 -5.18 23.04
C LEU A 369 0.41 -5.02 23.59
N SER A 370 1.21 -4.15 22.98
CA SER A 370 2.56 -3.86 23.47
C SER A 370 2.56 -2.71 24.47
N GLY A 371 3.64 -2.58 25.25
CA GLY A 371 3.92 -1.34 25.98
C GLY A 371 4.20 -0.16 25.03
N PRO A 372 4.11 1.08 25.54
CA PRO A 372 4.61 2.28 24.87
C PRO A 372 6.07 2.14 24.45
N ARG A 373 6.45 2.74 23.32
CA ARG A 373 7.82 2.64 22.78
C ARG A 373 8.64 3.89 23.11
N ASP A 374 9.95 3.74 23.25
CA ASP A 374 10.92 4.84 23.43
C ASP A 374 10.52 5.86 24.51
N ALA A 375 10.09 5.36 25.68
CA ALA A 375 9.70 6.23 26.78
C ALA A 375 10.92 6.99 27.31
N LYS A 376 10.79 8.30 27.49
CA LYS A 376 11.86 9.19 27.97
C LYS A 376 11.34 10.12 29.04
N LEU A 377 12.17 10.38 30.05
CA LEU A 377 11.96 11.44 31.02
C LEU A 377 12.82 12.64 30.63
N VAL A 378 12.18 13.77 30.35
CA VAL A 378 12.85 15.06 30.10
C VAL A 378 12.29 16.05 31.10
N GLU A 379 13.13 16.47 32.04
CA GLU A 379 12.72 17.29 33.21
C GLU A 379 11.59 16.59 34.00
N ASN A 380 10.40 17.20 34.05
CA ASN A 380 9.21 16.65 34.71
C ASN A 380 8.18 16.09 33.71
N LYS A 381 8.58 15.88 32.45
CA LYS A 381 7.71 15.38 31.38
C LYS A 381 8.16 14.00 30.96
N VAL A 382 7.22 13.06 30.96
CA VAL A 382 7.45 11.74 30.35
C VAL A 382 6.87 11.76 28.94
N THR A 383 7.66 11.34 27.96
CA THR A 383 7.26 11.25 26.55
C THR A 383 7.41 9.82 26.02
N TRP A 384 6.59 9.43 25.04
CA TRP A 384 6.65 8.10 24.43
C TRP A 384 6.09 8.07 23.02
N HIS A 385 6.45 7.03 22.26
CA HIS A 385 5.84 6.67 20.98
C HIS A 385 4.73 5.64 21.18
N SER A 386 3.79 5.61 20.22
CA SER A 386 2.63 4.73 20.28
C SER A 386 3.02 3.27 20.50
N ALA A 387 2.29 2.59 21.38
CA ALA A 387 2.29 1.13 21.45
C ALA A 387 1.78 0.52 20.13
N ILE A 388 1.98 -0.80 20.00
CA ILE A 388 1.37 -1.65 18.97
C ILE A 388 0.06 -2.20 19.52
N ALA A 389 -1.01 -2.04 18.77
CA ALA A 389 -2.32 -2.59 19.08
C ALA A 389 -2.36 -4.10 18.78
N GLY A 390 -3.05 -4.85 19.65
CA GLY A 390 -3.38 -6.26 19.46
C GLY A 390 -4.70 -6.43 18.70
N ASP A 391 -5.53 -7.36 19.19
CA ASP A 391 -6.84 -7.67 18.59
C ASP A 391 -7.84 -6.51 18.70
N ASP A 392 -7.64 -5.63 19.68
CA ASP A 392 -8.44 -4.44 19.90
C ASP A 392 -7.58 -3.17 19.73
N PRO A 393 -8.15 -2.08 19.20
CA PRO A 393 -7.41 -0.82 19.07
C PRO A 393 -7.08 -0.24 20.44
N ILE A 394 -5.95 0.48 20.52
CA ILE A 394 -5.55 1.19 21.73
C ILE A 394 -6.59 2.27 22.06
N SER A 395 -6.98 2.33 23.32
CA SER A 395 -7.91 3.31 23.88
C SER A 395 -7.16 4.52 24.46
N HIS A 396 -6.26 4.28 25.41
CA HIS A 396 -5.51 5.33 26.10
C HIS A 396 -4.23 4.78 26.74
N TYR A 397 -3.45 5.68 27.33
CA TYR A 397 -2.29 5.37 28.15
C TYR A 397 -2.55 5.79 29.60
N GLU A 398 -2.09 4.98 30.54
CA GLU A 398 -2.11 5.27 31.98
C GLU A 398 -0.69 5.53 32.48
N VAL A 399 -0.47 6.63 33.20
CA VAL A 399 0.84 7.02 33.76
C VAL A 399 0.83 6.86 35.27
N TYR A 400 1.77 6.08 35.79
CA TYR A 400 1.90 5.77 37.19
C TYR A 400 3.22 6.32 37.75
N VAL A 401 3.20 6.77 39.01
CA VAL A 401 4.40 7.06 39.80
C VAL A 401 4.33 6.33 41.12
N ASN A 402 5.34 5.51 41.43
CA ASN A 402 5.38 4.65 42.62
C ASN A 402 4.10 3.79 42.81
N GLY A 403 3.53 3.31 41.70
CA GLY A 403 2.31 2.51 41.68
C GLY A 403 0.99 3.29 41.78
N GLU A 404 1.02 4.61 42.03
CA GLU A 404 -0.16 5.47 42.02
C GLU A 404 -0.46 5.94 40.58
N LEU A 405 -1.70 5.78 40.11
CA LEU A 405 -2.14 6.34 38.83
C LEU A 405 -2.18 7.86 38.94
N ILE A 406 -1.30 8.56 38.23
CA ILE A 406 -1.23 10.01 38.27
C ILE A 406 -1.87 10.67 37.05
N GLY A 407 -2.14 9.94 35.97
CA GLY A 407 -2.68 10.53 34.75
C GLY A 407 -3.12 9.54 33.67
N LYS A 408 -3.94 10.04 32.74
CA LYS A 408 -4.38 9.34 31.54
C LYS A 408 -4.18 10.20 30.30
N VAL A 409 -3.78 9.59 29.19
CA VAL A 409 -3.64 10.25 27.89
C VAL A 409 -4.35 9.43 26.83
N GLU A 410 -5.40 10.00 26.22
CA GLU A 410 -6.16 9.34 25.16
C GLU A 410 -5.28 8.99 23.96
N HIS A 411 -5.49 7.81 23.38
CA HIS A 411 -4.78 7.42 22.17
C HIS A 411 -5.33 8.18 20.97
N GLN A 412 -4.43 8.69 20.15
CA GLN A 412 -4.72 9.06 18.77
C GLN A 412 -3.62 8.51 17.86
N PRO A 413 -3.91 8.22 16.58
CA PRO A 413 -2.86 7.78 15.67
C PRO A 413 -1.70 8.79 15.63
N GLN A 414 -0.52 8.35 16.08
CA GLN A 414 0.65 9.20 16.12
C GLN A 414 1.09 9.49 14.68
N LYS A 415 0.84 10.72 14.21
CA LYS A 415 1.14 11.13 12.84
C LYS A 415 2.64 11.30 12.60
N MET A 416 3.40 11.75 13.59
CA MET A 416 4.81 12.13 13.42
C MET A 416 5.66 11.69 14.60
N LYS A 417 6.90 11.25 14.33
CA LYS A 417 7.86 10.94 15.39
C LYS A 417 8.27 12.18 16.17
N SER A 418 8.36 13.35 15.53
CA SER A 418 8.64 14.63 16.21
C SER A 418 7.57 15.05 17.23
N LYS A 419 6.40 14.39 17.20
CA LYS A 419 5.27 14.65 18.11
C LYS A 419 4.95 13.39 18.93
N PRO A 420 5.78 13.05 19.93
CA PRO A 420 5.47 11.97 20.86
C PRO A 420 4.24 12.31 21.71
N PHE A 421 3.64 11.28 22.29
CA PHE A 421 2.73 11.47 23.41
C PHE A 421 3.52 12.04 24.59
N LEU A 422 2.85 12.79 25.46
CA LEU A 422 3.49 13.41 26.61
C LEU A 422 2.53 13.47 27.80
N TYR A 423 3.10 13.41 29.00
CA TYR A 423 2.42 13.69 30.25
C TYR A 423 3.31 14.50 31.18
N GLU A 424 2.76 15.57 31.78
CA GLU A 424 3.47 16.41 32.74
C GLU A 424 3.22 15.90 34.15
N MET A 425 4.26 15.45 34.84
CA MET A 425 4.14 14.79 36.16
C MET A 425 4.01 15.77 37.33
N GLY A 426 4.17 17.07 37.09
CA GLY A 426 4.24 18.09 38.14
C GLY A 426 5.44 17.85 39.07
N ASN A 427 5.20 17.81 40.39
CA ASN A 427 6.23 17.59 41.41
C ASN A 427 6.39 16.11 41.81
N LYS A 428 5.71 15.19 41.12
CA LYS A 428 5.77 13.76 41.44
C LYS A 428 7.11 13.19 40.96
N ASN A 429 7.80 12.46 41.86
CA ASN A 429 9.09 11.81 41.60
C ASN A 429 9.03 10.34 42.03
N GLY A 430 9.79 9.48 41.34
CA GLY A 430 9.89 8.06 41.68
C GLY A 430 9.93 7.16 40.45
N GLU A 431 9.59 5.89 40.63
CA GLU A 431 9.48 4.93 39.54
C GLU A 431 8.27 5.26 38.67
N ILE A 432 8.50 5.46 37.37
CA ILE A 432 7.47 5.83 36.40
C ILE A 432 7.12 4.60 35.55
N VAL A 433 5.83 4.29 35.44
CA VAL A 433 5.33 3.22 34.57
C VAL A 433 4.25 3.78 33.67
N ILE A 434 4.36 3.52 32.36
CA ILE A 434 3.34 3.88 31.37
C ILE A 434 2.73 2.59 30.84
N LYS A 435 1.42 2.46 30.89
CA LYS A 435 0.67 1.29 30.40
C LYS A 435 -0.19 1.70 29.22
N ALA A 436 -0.22 0.88 28.16
CA ALA A 436 -1.20 1.03 27.10
C ALA A 436 -2.46 0.27 27.50
N ILE A 437 -3.63 0.82 27.22
CA ILE A 437 -4.92 0.18 27.49
C ILE A 437 -5.67 0.07 26.16
N ASP A 438 -6.14 -1.11 25.78
CA ASP A 438 -6.97 -1.30 24.58
C ASP A 438 -8.48 -1.15 24.88
N LYS A 439 -9.31 -1.15 23.84
CA LYS A 439 -10.77 -1.03 23.99
C LYS A 439 -11.44 -2.21 24.71
N ALA A 440 -10.78 -3.35 24.82
CA ALA A 440 -11.24 -4.49 25.62
C ALA A 440 -10.81 -4.38 27.10
N GLY A 441 -9.93 -3.42 27.43
CA GLY A 441 -9.43 -3.20 28.78
C GLY A 441 -8.18 -4.01 29.13
N ASN A 442 -7.54 -4.66 28.15
CA ASN A 442 -6.24 -5.31 28.35
C ASN A 442 -5.16 -4.24 28.59
N ARG A 443 -4.08 -4.63 29.27
CA ARG A 443 -3.04 -3.71 29.78
C ARG A 443 -1.63 -4.19 29.50
#